data_AF-A0A090IBI8-F1
#
_entry.id   AF-A0A090IBI8-F1
#
_cell.length_a   1.000
_cell.length_b   1.000
_cell.length_c   1.000
_cell.angle_alpha   90.00
_cell.angle_beta   90.00
_cell.angle_gamma   90.00
#
_symmetry.space_group_name_H-M   'P 1'
#
loop_
_entity.id
_entity.type
_entity.pdbx_description
1 polymer ?
#
loop_
_entity_poly.entity_id
_entity_poly.type
_entity_poly.pdbx_seq_one_letter_code
_entity_poly.pdbx_strand_id
1 'polypeptide(L)'
;MAKLIHSMIRVTNLQNSIDFYRKALEIEVVEQYQFNDFTLAYLANSETGFELELTYNHNQTEPYVHGNMYGHLAVSVECIEKTHQNLIQHGIDVSDIKSLNHNNISLAIFFFITDPDGYKIEFIQRRGRYI
;
A
#
# COMPACT_ATOMS: atom_id res chain seq x y z
N MET A 1 13.86 18.76 -13.63
CA MET A 1 12.43 18.47 -13.31
C MET A 1 12.42 17.45 -12.18
N ALA A 2 11.50 17.56 -11.22
CA ALA A 2 11.40 16.60 -10.11
C ALA A 2 10.70 15.30 -10.56
N LYS A 3 11.10 14.16 -9.99
CA LYS A 3 10.49 12.84 -10.20
C LYS A 3 10.07 12.28 -8.84
N LEU A 4 8.84 11.78 -8.75
CA LEU A 4 8.38 11.04 -7.57
C LEU A 4 9.00 9.64 -7.59
N ILE A 5 9.58 9.21 -6.46
CA ILE A 5 10.35 7.95 -6.39
C ILE A 5 9.89 7.01 -5.28
N HIS A 6 9.38 7.52 -4.15
CA HIS A 6 8.86 6.67 -3.09
C HIS A 6 7.82 7.39 -2.22
N SER A 7 7.07 6.60 -1.45
CA SER A 7 6.36 7.05 -0.24
C SER A 7 6.91 6.28 0.94
N MET A 8 7.14 6.97 2.06
CA MET A 8 7.67 6.39 3.28
C MET A 8 6.60 6.33 4.36
N ILE A 9 6.48 5.16 4.99
CA ILE A 9 5.67 4.95 6.19
C ILE A 9 6.53 4.35 7.30
N ARG A 10 6.09 4.55 8.55
CA ARG A 10 6.74 3.93 9.71
C ARG A 10 5.96 2.71 10.13
N VAL A 11 6.67 1.62 10.41
CA VAL A 11 6.06 0.34 10.80
C VAL A 11 6.59 -0.10 12.16
N THR A 12 5.76 -0.78 12.93
CA THR A 12 6.15 -1.32 14.25
C THR A 12 6.76 -2.72 14.16
N ASN A 13 6.50 -3.43 13.07
CA ASN A 13 7.13 -4.72 12.81
C ASN A 13 7.47 -4.85 11.32
N LEU A 14 8.77 -4.83 11.01
CA LEU A 14 9.27 -4.84 9.64
C LEU A 14 8.86 -6.11 8.89
N GLN A 15 9.02 -7.29 9.49
CA GLN A 15 8.75 -8.56 8.81
C GLN A 15 7.25 -8.73 8.53
N ASN A 16 6.39 -8.41 9.51
CA ASN A 16 4.94 -8.47 9.33
C ASN A 16 4.49 -7.54 8.19
N SER A 17 5.10 -6.36 8.09
CA SER A 17 4.81 -5.39 7.04
C SER A 17 5.26 -5.89 5.67
N ILE A 18 6.48 -6.41 5.56
CA ILE A 18 7.00 -7.00 4.32
C ILE A 18 6.10 -8.14 3.86
N ASP A 19 5.72 -9.05 4.77
CA ASP A 19 4.87 -10.20 4.43
C ASP A 19 3.46 -9.77 4.03
N PHE A 20 2.92 -8.72 4.66
CA PHE A 20 1.65 -8.12 4.27
C PHE A 20 1.72 -7.54 2.86
N TYR A 21 2.70 -6.68 2.57
CA TYR A 21 2.82 -6.02 1.27
C TYR A 21 3.16 -6.97 0.14
N ARG A 22 3.94 -8.02 0.41
CA ARG A 22 4.15 -9.13 -0.54
C ARG A 22 2.84 -9.80 -0.92
N LYS A 23 2.00 -10.14 0.06
CA LYS A 23 0.71 -10.80 -0.20
C LYS A 23 -0.32 -9.87 -0.84
N ALA A 24 -0.35 -8.62 -0.41
CA ALA A 24 -1.38 -7.66 -0.79
C ALA A 24 -1.11 -7.01 -2.15
N LEU A 25 0.14 -6.64 -2.42
CA LEU A 25 0.54 -5.82 -3.57
C LEU A 25 1.52 -6.53 -4.52
N GLU A 26 1.96 -7.75 -4.17
CA GLU A 26 2.96 -8.49 -4.94
C GLU A 26 4.25 -7.68 -5.14
N ILE A 27 4.62 -6.88 -4.13
CA ILE A 27 5.88 -6.14 -4.08
C ILE A 27 6.88 -6.83 -3.15
N GLU A 28 8.14 -6.83 -3.56
CA GLU A 28 9.24 -7.48 -2.85
C GLU A 28 10.26 -6.45 -2.39
N VAL A 29 11.06 -6.81 -1.38
CA VAL A 29 12.20 -5.98 -0.95
C VAL A 29 13.23 -5.95 -2.08
N VAL A 30 13.46 -4.76 -2.63
CA VAL A 30 14.49 -4.53 -3.65
C VAL A 30 15.79 -4.03 -3.03
N GLU A 31 15.69 -3.33 -1.90
CA GLU A 31 16.86 -2.84 -1.18
C GLU A 31 16.56 -2.70 0.33
N GLN A 32 17.55 -2.98 1.18
CA GLN A 32 17.40 -2.89 2.63
C GLN A 32 18.69 -2.38 3.27
N TYR A 33 18.56 -1.45 4.20
CA TYR A 33 19.67 -0.87 4.96
C TYR A 33 19.40 -0.96 6.46
N GLN A 34 20.35 -1.52 7.20
CA GLN A 34 20.30 -1.59 8.64
C GLN A 34 21.26 -0.56 9.25
N PHE A 35 20.72 0.32 10.09
CA PHE A 35 21.47 1.27 10.90
C PHE A 35 21.40 0.86 12.39
N ASN A 36 22.04 1.63 13.26
CA ASN A 36 22.04 1.33 14.70
C ASN A 36 20.63 1.44 15.30
N ASP A 37 19.89 2.50 14.96
CA ASP A 37 18.62 2.83 15.62
C ASP A 37 17.38 2.50 14.77
N PHE A 38 17.56 2.22 13.47
CA PHE A 38 16.47 1.92 12.55
C PHE A 38 16.91 1.06 11.37
N THR A 39 15.93 0.48 10.68
CA THR A 39 16.09 -0.25 9.43
C THR A 39 15.18 0.36 8.36
N LEU A 40 15.68 0.50 7.15
CA LEU A 40 14.93 0.89 5.96
C LEU A 40 14.77 -0.31 5.04
N ALA A 41 13.57 -0.52 4.51
CA ALA A 41 13.31 -1.48 3.44
C ALA A 41 12.54 -0.80 2.31
N TYR A 42 13.02 -0.94 1.08
CA TYR A 42 12.40 -0.43 -0.13
C TYR A 42 11.73 -1.59 -0.85
N LEU A 43 10.42 -1.47 -1.10
CA LEU A 43 9.62 -2.51 -1.74
C LEU A 43 9.08 -2.02 -3.09
N ALA A 44 9.17 -2.88 -4.10
CA ALA A 44 8.67 -2.60 -5.45
C ALA A 44 8.34 -3.87 -6.23
N ASN A 45 7.73 -3.69 -7.40
CA ASN A 45 7.55 -4.71 -8.44
C ASN A 45 7.87 -4.11 -9.82
N SER A 46 7.73 -4.90 -10.88
CA SER A 46 8.05 -4.47 -12.25
C SER A 46 7.05 -3.49 -12.87
N GLU A 47 5.90 -3.23 -12.24
CA GLU A 47 4.84 -2.38 -12.80
C GLU A 47 5.14 -0.88 -12.66
N THR A 48 6.06 -0.50 -11.77
CA THR A 48 6.32 0.91 -11.46
C THR A 48 7.78 1.16 -11.08
N GLY A 49 8.26 2.37 -11.36
CA GLY A 49 9.55 2.88 -10.85
C GLY A 49 9.43 3.62 -9.52
N PHE A 50 8.32 3.43 -8.80
CA PHE A 50 8.01 4.02 -7.50
C PHE A 50 8.08 2.94 -6.41
N GLU A 51 8.62 3.30 -5.25
CA GLU A 51 8.86 2.36 -4.15
C GLU A 51 8.00 2.69 -2.92
N LEU A 52 7.64 1.65 -2.17
CA LEU A 52 7.18 1.81 -0.79
C LEU A 52 8.38 1.66 0.14
N GLU A 53 8.72 2.72 0.85
CA GLU A 53 9.76 2.72 1.88
C GLU A 53 9.13 2.43 3.25
N LEU A 54 9.59 1.37 3.91
CA LEU A 54 9.27 1.06 5.29
C LEU A 54 10.41 1.49 6.19
N THR A 55 10.11 2.32 7.19
CA THR A 55 11.04 2.66 8.26
C THR A 55 10.65 1.98 9.55
N TYR A 56 11.51 1.09 10.04
CA TYR A 56 11.35 0.41 11.31
C TYR A 56 12.34 0.99 12.34
N ASN A 57 11.83 1.68 13.37
CA ASN A 57 12.66 2.23 14.45
C ASN A 57 12.79 1.18 15.57
N HIS A 58 14.02 0.79 15.91
CA HIS A 58 14.28 -0.34 16.82
C HIS A 58 13.74 -0.12 18.25
N ASN A 59 13.68 1.14 18.69
CA ASN A 59 13.19 1.52 20.02
C ASN A 59 11.68 1.84 20.05
N GLN A 60 10.98 1.78 18.92
CA GLN A 60 9.54 2.02 18.89
C GLN A 60 8.79 0.74 19.28
N THR A 61 8.26 0.70 20.50
CA THR A 61 7.45 -0.43 20.99
C THR A 61 5.94 -0.16 20.91
N GLU A 62 5.54 1.11 20.95
CA GLU A 62 4.12 1.51 20.87
C GLU A 62 3.67 1.73 19.43
N PRO A 63 2.39 1.52 19.10
CA PRO A 63 1.83 1.88 17.80
C PRO A 63 2.03 3.37 17.47
N TYR A 64 2.31 3.67 16.20
CA TYR A 64 2.33 5.06 15.73
C TYR A 64 0.92 5.67 15.78
N VAL A 65 0.83 6.94 16.19
CA VAL A 65 -0.44 7.66 16.22
C VAL A 65 -0.77 8.17 14.81
N HIS A 66 -1.85 7.67 14.25
CA HIS A 66 -2.40 8.20 13.00
C HIS A 66 -3.12 9.52 13.24
N GLY A 67 -2.75 10.54 12.47
CA GLY A 67 -3.55 11.75 12.31
C GLY A 67 -4.61 11.59 11.22
N ASN A 68 -5.28 12.69 10.87
CA ASN A 68 -6.27 12.73 9.78
C ASN A 68 -5.74 13.39 8.50
N MET A 69 -4.42 13.64 8.42
CA MET A 69 -3.78 14.31 7.27
C MET A 69 -3.43 13.33 6.15
N TYR A 70 -2.90 12.15 6.49
CA TYR A 70 -2.54 11.15 5.50
C TYR A 70 -3.79 10.41 5.02
N GLY A 71 -3.99 10.37 3.70
CA GLY A 71 -5.13 9.70 3.09
C GLY A 71 -4.89 8.20 2.91
N HIS A 72 -4.07 7.85 1.93
CA HIS A 72 -3.75 6.47 1.55
C HIS A 72 -2.63 6.43 0.51
N LEU A 73 -2.05 5.24 0.30
CA LEU A 73 -1.35 4.89 -0.93
C LEU A 73 -2.38 4.32 -1.93
N ALA A 74 -2.25 4.60 -3.22
CA ALA A 74 -3.16 4.05 -4.24
C ALA A 74 -2.39 3.15 -5.21
N VAL A 75 -3.02 2.06 -5.62
CA VAL A 75 -2.53 1.12 -6.63
C VAL A 75 -3.62 0.82 -7.65
N SER A 76 -3.25 0.48 -8.88
CA SER A 76 -4.20 0.06 -9.91
C SER A 76 -4.04 -1.41 -10.28
N VAL A 77 -5.17 -2.10 -10.47
CA VAL A 77 -5.23 -3.53 -10.78
C VAL A 77 -6.08 -3.82 -12.01
N GLU A 78 -5.74 -4.87 -12.74
CA GLU A 78 -6.41 -5.22 -14.01
C GLU A 78 -7.85 -5.69 -13.82
N CYS A 79 -8.15 -6.40 -12.74
CA CYS A 79 -9.49 -6.87 -12.41
C CYS A 79 -9.72 -6.73 -10.91
N ILE A 80 -10.54 -5.75 -10.54
CA ILE A 80 -10.77 -5.41 -9.14
C ILE A 80 -11.50 -6.51 -8.38
N GLU A 81 -12.45 -7.20 -9.00
CA GLU A 81 -13.21 -8.29 -8.39
C GLU A 81 -12.32 -9.50 -8.09
N LYS A 82 -11.45 -9.88 -9.04
CA LYS A 82 -10.50 -10.98 -8.85
C LYS A 82 -9.49 -10.64 -7.74
N THR A 83 -8.98 -9.41 -7.74
CA THR A 83 -8.05 -8.94 -6.71
C THR A 83 -8.70 -8.96 -5.34
N HIS A 84 -9.92 -8.43 -5.23
CA HIS A 84 -10.71 -8.40 -4.00
C HIS A 84 -10.92 -9.81 -3.42
N GLN A 85 -11.32 -10.76 -4.25
CA GLN A 85 -11.49 -12.15 -3.85
C GLN A 85 -10.17 -12.82 -3.41
N ASN A 86 -9.07 -12.55 -4.11
CA ASN A 86 -7.76 -13.10 -3.77
C ASN A 86 -7.29 -12.63 -2.39
N LEU A 87 -7.45 -11.34 -2.09
CA LEU A 87 -7.10 -10.77 -0.78
C LEU A 87 -7.92 -11.39 0.36
N ILE A 88 -9.22 -11.60 0.15
CA ILE A 88 -10.08 -12.30 1.14
C ILE A 88 -9.55 -13.72 1.38
N GLN A 89 -9.20 -14.46 0.33
CA GLN A 89 -8.66 -15.82 0.46
C GLN A 89 -7.33 -15.87 1.21
N HIS A 90 -6.55 -14.79 1.15
CA HIS A 90 -5.33 -14.62 1.94
C HIS A 90 -5.56 -14.10 3.36
N GLY A 91 -6.82 -13.94 3.79
CA GLY A 91 -7.18 -13.50 5.14
C GLY A 91 -6.94 -12.00 5.37
N ILE A 92 -6.93 -11.19 4.31
CA ILE A 92 -6.80 -9.74 4.40
C ILE A 92 -8.20 -9.13 4.48
N ASP A 93 -8.42 -8.28 5.48
CA ASP A 93 -9.65 -7.50 5.61
C ASP A 93 -9.75 -6.44 4.50
N VAL A 94 -10.76 -6.61 3.65
CA VAL A 94 -11.08 -5.73 2.52
C VAL A 94 -12.42 -5.03 2.75
N SER A 95 -12.53 -3.77 2.33
CA SER A 95 -13.84 -3.10 2.27
C SER A 95 -14.67 -3.59 1.09
N ASP A 96 -15.96 -3.27 1.08
CA ASP A 96 -16.79 -3.42 -0.12
C ASP A 96 -16.23 -2.62 -1.30
N ILE A 97 -16.42 -3.15 -2.52
CA ILE A 97 -16.13 -2.45 -3.76
C ILE A 97 -17.14 -1.31 -3.94
N LYS A 98 -16.63 -0.12 -4.22
CA LYS A 98 -17.41 1.11 -4.43
C LYS A 98 -17.14 1.70 -5.81
N SER A 99 -18.08 2.50 -6.28
CA SER A 99 -17.96 3.26 -7.53
C SER A 99 -18.05 4.75 -7.20
N LEU A 100 -17.08 5.54 -7.68
CA LEU A 100 -17.10 6.99 -7.62
C LEU A 100 -17.54 7.54 -8.97
N ASN A 101 -18.66 8.26 -8.97
CA ASN A 101 -19.23 8.89 -10.16
C ASN A 101 -19.28 10.40 -9.99
N HIS A 102 -18.95 11.15 -11.04
CA HIS A 102 -19.11 12.61 -11.10
C HIS A 102 -19.84 12.98 -12.38
N ASN A 103 -21.01 13.61 -12.27
CA ASN A 103 -21.85 14.00 -13.41
C ASN A 103 -22.10 12.85 -14.41
N ASN A 104 -22.50 11.67 -13.89
CA ASN A 104 -22.71 10.43 -14.66
C ASN A 104 -21.47 9.84 -15.35
N ILE A 105 -20.27 10.36 -15.05
CA ILE A 105 -19.00 9.79 -15.49
C ILE A 105 -18.43 8.95 -14.35
N SER A 106 -18.18 7.67 -14.61
CA SER A 106 -17.48 6.80 -13.66
C SER A 106 -16.00 7.19 -13.60
N LEU A 107 -15.60 7.73 -12.44
CA LEU A 107 -14.25 8.19 -12.17
C LEU A 107 -13.36 7.05 -11.67
N ALA A 108 -13.89 6.17 -10.83
CA ALA A 108 -13.15 5.03 -10.27
C ALA A 108 -14.11 3.93 -9.81
N ILE A 109 -13.62 2.69 -9.86
CA ILE A 109 -14.15 1.56 -9.12
C ILE A 109 -13.02 1.12 -8.19
N PHE A 110 -13.27 1.08 -6.88
CA PHE A 110 -12.21 0.95 -5.90
C PHE A 110 -12.66 0.22 -4.62
N PHE A 111 -11.70 -0.30 -3.85
CA PHE A 111 -11.89 -0.72 -2.46
C PHE A 111 -10.65 -0.35 -1.63
N PHE A 112 -10.73 -0.52 -0.32
CA PHE A 112 -9.62 -0.28 0.60
C PHE A 112 -9.23 -1.52 1.37
N ILE A 113 -7.94 -1.62 1.68
CA ILE A 113 -7.41 -2.46 2.77
C ILE A 113 -6.73 -1.58 3.81
N THR A 114 -6.41 -2.17 4.96
CA THR A 114 -5.60 -1.55 6.01
C THR A 114 -4.41 -2.45 6.28
N ASP A 115 -3.21 -1.88 6.31
CA ASP A 115 -2.01 -2.62 6.70
C ASP A 115 -1.98 -2.89 8.22
N PRO A 116 -0.99 -3.67 8.71
CA PRO A 116 -0.88 -4.00 10.14
C PRO A 116 -0.71 -2.79 11.06
N ASP A 117 -0.19 -1.68 10.54
CA ASP A 117 0.07 -0.45 11.31
C ASP A 117 -1.05 0.59 11.16
N GLY A 118 -2.09 0.34 10.36
CA GLY A 118 -3.26 1.21 10.20
C GLY A 118 -3.30 2.07 8.93
N TYR A 119 -2.29 1.98 8.06
CA TYR A 119 -2.25 2.71 6.80
C TYR A 119 -3.27 2.15 5.80
N LYS A 120 -4.01 3.05 5.16
CA LYS A 120 -4.98 2.69 4.12
C LYS A 120 -4.29 2.56 2.76
N ILE A 121 -4.70 1.54 2.01
CA ILE A 121 -4.31 1.33 0.62
C ILE A 121 -5.57 1.24 -0.24
N GLU A 122 -5.67 2.10 -1.26
CA GLU A 122 -6.75 2.14 -2.24
C GLU A 122 -6.38 1.27 -3.45
N PHE A 123 -7.22 0.29 -3.76
CA PHE A 123 -7.12 -0.49 -4.99
C PHE A 123 -8.10 0.06 -6.00
N ILE A 124 -7.63 0.42 -7.20
CA ILE A 124 -8.44 1.02 -8.24
C ILE A 124 -8.43 0.14 -9.50
N GLN A 125 -9.59 -0.07 -10.11
CA GLN A 125 -9.70 -0.72 -11.41
C GLN A 125 -8.93 0.06 -12.49
N ARG A 126 -8.00 -0.58 -13.21
CA ARG A 126 -7.29 0.00 -14.36
C ARG A 126 -8.30 0.41 -15.43
N ARG A 127 -8.46 1.72 -15.60
CA ARG A 127 -9.29 2.37 -16.63
C ARG A 127 -8.97 3.87 -16.67
N GLY A 128 -9.12 4.49 -17.84
CA GLY A 128 -8.99 5.95 -17.97
C GLY A 128 -7.57 6.41 -17.65
N ARG A 129 -7.40 7.22 -16.59
CA ARG A 129 -6.09 7.74 -16.19
C ARG A 129 -5.25 6.79 -15.33
N TYR A 130 -5.77 5.60 -15.00
CA TYR A 130 -5.11 4.62 -14.13
C TYR A 130 -4.53 3.42 -14.89
N ILE A 131 -4.36 3.57 -16.22
CA ILE A 131 -3.73 2.57 -17.11
C ILE A 131 -2.22 2.75 -17.06
#